data_AF-I9P0Y5-F1
#
_entry.id   AF-I9P0Y5-F1
#
_cell.length_a   1.000
_cell.length_b   1.000
_cell.length_c   1.000
_cell.angle_alpha   90.00
_cell.angle_beta   90.00
_cell.angle_gamma   90.00
#
_symmetry.space_group_name_H-M   'P 1'
#
loop_
_entity.id
_entity.type
_entity.pdbx_description
1 polymer ?
#
loop_
_entity_poly.entity_id
_entity_poly.type
_entity_poly.pdbx_seq_one_letter_code
_entity_poly.pdbx_strand_id
1 'polypeptide(L)' 'MKRDSKVLLAVAVILSMVNFIDFIFYGQRIGYLVLAIGFSLMAFGTYRDSNNASLFGAVIVICGFTAKWFLDYDLF' A
#
# COMPACT_ATOMS: atom_id res chain seq x y z
N MET A 1 -15.90 11.83 9.08
CA MET A 1 -14.89 10.75 9.19
C MET A 1 -15.04 10.02 10.52
N LYS A 2 -15.34 8.72 10.50
CA LYS A 2 -15.45 7.90 11.72
C LYS A 2 -14.08 7.72 12.35
N ARG A 3 -14.02 7.42 13.66
CA ARG A 3 -12.76 7.24 14.39
C ARG A 3 -11.91 6.13 13.77
N ASP A 4 -12.55 5.07 13.31
CA ASP A 4 -11.93 3.92 12.64
C ASP A 4 -11.29 4.29 11.30
N SER A 5 -11.93 5.18 10.53
CA SER A 5 -11.38 5.69 9.27
C SER A 5 -10.09 6.50 9.47
N LYS A 6 -9.98 7.22 10.60
CA LYS A 6 -8.74 7.96 10.93
C LYS A 6 -7.60 7.01 11.28
N VAL A 7 -7.90 5.92 12.01
CA VAL A 7 -6.92 4.89 12.36
C VAL A 7 -6.44 4.16 11.10
N LEU A 8 -7.36 3.75 10.22
CA LEU A 8 -7.02 3.12 8.94
C LEU A 8 -6.16 4.03 8.05
N LEU A 9 -6.51 5.32 7.97
CA LEU A 9 -5.71 6.28 7.21
C LEU A 9 -4.29 6.39 7.79
N ALA A 10 -4.14 6.55 9.10
CA ALA A 10 -2.83 6.65 9.74
C ALA A 10 -1.98 5.39 9.50
N VAL A 11 -2.57 4.21 9.66
CA VAL A 11 -1.90 2.93 9.43
C VAL A 11 -1.47 2.77 7.96
N ALA A 12 -2.35 3.10 7.01
CA ALA A 12 -2.03 3.05 5.59
C ALA A 12 -0.89 4.00 5.21
N VAL A 13 -0.87 5.22 5.75
CA VAL A 13 0.23 6.18 5.51
C VAL A 13 1.56 5.66 6.06
N ILE A 14 1.56 5.12 7.29
CA ILE A 14 2.77 4.55 7.91
C ILE A 14 3.29 3.37 7.08
N LEU A 15 2.41 2.45 6.68
CA LEU A 15 2.77 1.30 5.84
C LEU A 15 3.29 1.74 4.47
N SER A 16 2.71 2.79 3.87
CA SER A 16 3.22 3.37 2.64
C SER A 16 4.64 3.91 2.80
N MET A 17 4.92 4.63 3.88
CA MET A 17 6.25 5.17 4.18
C MET A 17 7.28 4.07 4.41
N VAL A 18 6.93 3.04 5.19
CA VAL A 18 7.84 1.90 5.46
C VAL A 18 8.19 1.20 4.15
N ASN A 19 7.22 0.86 3.30
CA ASN A 19 7.50 0.22 2.02
C ASN A 19 8.30 1.11 1.06
N PHE A 20 8.12 2.43 1.12
CA PHE A 20 8.91 3.36 0.32
C PHE A 20 10.36 3.45 0.81
N ILE A 21 10.59 3.42 2.13
CA ILE A 21 11.93 3.34 2.72
C ILE A 21 12.57 2.01 2.34
N ASP A 22 11.86 0.89 2.48
CA ASP A 22 12.37 -0.42 2.10
C ASP A 22 12.74 -0.47 0.61
N PHE A 23 11.94 0.15 -0.26
CA PHE A 23 12.28 0.29 -1.68
C PHE A 23 13.60 1.02 -1.93
N ILE A 24 13.90 2.06 -1.14
CA ILE A 24 15.15 2.85 -1.26
C ILE A 24 16.34 2.05 -0.73
N PHE A 25 16.20 1.35 0.40
CA PHE A 25 17.33 0.74 1.12
C PHE A 25 17.56 -0.74 0.82
N TYR A 26 16.53 -1.54 0.54
CA TYR A 26 16.63 -3.01 0.37
C TYR A 26 16.72 -3.47 -1.10
N GLY A 27 17.09 -2.55 -2.00
CA GLY A 27 17.14 -2.79 -3.43
C GLY A 27 15.76 -2.55 -4.05
N GLN A 28 15.74 -1.83 -5.17
CA GLN A 28 14.57 -1.27 -5.87
C GLN A 28 13.57 -2.33 -6.40
N ARG A 29 13.21 -3.32 -5.59
CA ARG A 29 12.26 -4.38 -5.96
C ARG A 29 10.90 -3.73 -6.16
N ILE A 30 10.34 -3.96 -7.34
CA ILE A 30 9.07 -3.37 -7.78
C ILE A 30 7.92 -3.69 -6.79
N GLY A 31 7.99 -4.82 -6.08
CA GLY A 31 7.02 -5.19 -5.05
C GLY A 31 6.86 -4.15 -3.91
N TYR A 32 7.95 -3.54 -3.43
CA TYR A 32 7.86 -2.49 -2.41
C TYR A 32 7.22 -1.21 -2.94
N LEU A 33 7.50 -0.88 -4.20
CA LEU A 33 6.93 0.28 -4.89
C LEU A 33 5.41 0.12 -5.08
N VAL A 34 4.98 -1.07 -5.51
CA VAL A 34 3.55 -1.41 -5.67
C VAL A 34 2.82 -1.38 -4.34
N LEU A 35 3.43 -1.89 -3.27
CA LEU A 35 2.87 -1.81 -1.91
C LEU A 35 2.74 -0.36 -1.43
N ALA A 36 3.78 0.46 -1.62
CA ALA A 36 3.74 1.88 -1.26
C ALA A 36 2.63 2.62 -2.03
N ILE A 37 2.50 2.39 -3.34
CA ILE A 37 1.43 2.98 -4.16
C ILE A 37 0.05 2.50 -3.68
N GLY A 38 -0.10 1.20 -3.41
CA GLY A 38 -1.36 0.62 -2.95
C GLY A 38 -1.83 1.20 -1.60
N PHE A 39 -0.90 1.31 -0.64
CA PHE A 39 -1.20 1.92 0.67
C PHE A 39 -1.46 3.42 0.58
N SER A 40 -0.74 4.15 -0.28
CA SER A 40 -1.00 5.57 -0.54
C SER A 40 -2.39 5.79 -1.17
N LEU A 41 -2.77 4.96 -2.13
CA LEU A 41 -4.09 5.02 -2.77
C LEU A 41 -5.22 4.64 -1.80
N MET A 42 -4.98 3.65 -0.93
CA MET A 42 -5.90 3.29 0.15
C MET A 42 -6.11 4.46 1.12
N ALA A 43 -5.03 5.10 1.56
CA ALA A 43 -5.07 6.28 2.44
C ALA A 43 -5.81 7.45 1.79
N PHE A 44 -5.57 7.70 0.50
CA PHE A 44 -6.26 8.75 -0.26
C PHE A 44 -7.77 8.46 -0.40
N GLY A 45 -8.13 7.20 -0.64
CA GLY A 45 -9.54 6.77 -0.69
C GLY A 45 -10.25 6.94 0.65
N THR A 46 -9.58 6.59 1.75
CA THR A 46 -10.10 6.81 3.11
C THR A 46 -10.21 8.30 3.44
N TYR A 47 -9.28 9.14 2.99
CA TYR A 47 -9.34 10.59 3.18
C TYR A 47 -10.53 11.23 2.45
N ARG A 48 -10.82 10.78 1.23
CA ARG A 48 -11.95 11.29 0.43
C ARG A 48 -13.30 10.65 0.77
N ASP A 49 -13.37 9.76 1.76
CA ASP A 49 -14.56 8.96 2.08
C ASP A 49 -15.12 8.22 0.84
N SER A 50 -14.23 7.91 -0.11
CA SER A 50 -14.58 7.29 -1.39
C SER A 50 -14.25 5.81 -1.31
N ASN A 51 -15.30 5.01 -1.16
CA ASN A 51 -15.18 3.57 -0.94
C ASN A 51 -14.46 2.86 -2.12
N ASN A 52 -14.64 3.36 -3.34
CA ASN A 52 -14.04 2.79 -4.54
C ASN A 52 -12.51 2.94 -4.55
N ALA A 53 -11.96 4.11 -4.21
CA ALA A 53 -10.52 4.33 -4.19
C ALA A 53 -9.82 3.51 -3.10
N SER A 54 -10.47 3.34 -1.94
CA SER A 54 -9.96 2.49 -0.87
C SER A 54 -9.97 1.00 -1.25
N LEU A 55 -11.01 0.54 -1.96
CA LEU A 55 -11.09 -0.80 -2.54
C LEU A 55 -9.99 -1.07 -3.58
N PHE A 56 -9.77 -0.14 -4.52
CA PHE A 56 -8.68 -0.29 -5.49
C PHE A 56 -7.31 -0.33 -4.80
N GLY A 57 -7.08 0.51 -3.78
CA GLY A 57 -5.88 0.45 -2.95
C GLY A 57 -5.71 -0.91 -2.27
N ALA A 58 -6.78 -1.48 -1.70
CA ALA A 58 -6.76 -2.81 -1.08
C ALA A 58 -6.38 -3.91 -2.08
N VAL A 59 -6.98 -3.90 -3.27
CA VAL A 59 -6.67 -4.87 -4.33
C VAL A 59 -5.19 -4.77 -4.73
N ILE A 60 -4.66 -3.56 -4.90
CA ILE A 60 -3.24 -3.34 -5.24
C ILE A 60 -2.32 -3.85 -4.13
N VAL A 61 -2.65 -3.58 -2.86
CA VAL A 61 -1.87 -4.09 -1.71
C VAL A 61 -1.87 -5.61 -1.69
N ILE A 62 -3.02 -6.27 -1.90
CA ILE A 62 -3.11 -7.73 -1.94
C ILE A 62 -2.28 -8.30 -3.09
N CYS A 63 -2.40 -7.72 -4.30
CA CYS A 63 -1.60 -8.14 -5.45
C CYS A 63 -0.10 -7.93 -5.21
N GLY A 64 0.32 -6.79 -4.68
CA GLY A 64 1.72 -6.50 -4.35
C GLY A 64 2.27 -7.42 -3.27
N PHE A 65 1.47 -7.75 -2.25
CA PHE A 65 1.86 -8.68 -1.20
C PHE A 65 2.01 -10.10 -1.72
N THR A 66 1.08 -10.55 -2.56
CA THR A 66 1.09 -11.88 -3.18
C THR A 66 2.28 -12.01 -4.15
N ALA A 67 2.54 -10.97 -4.95
CA ALA A 67 3.69 -10.94 -5.86
C ALA A 67 5.02 -11.02 -5.09
N LYS A 68 5.13 -10.29 -3.98
CA LYS A 68 6.33 -10.25 -3.14
C LYS A 68 6.59 -11.54 -2.38
N TRP A 69 5.57 -12.13 -1.76
CA TRP A 69 5.74 -13.23 -0.81
C TRP A 69 5.40 -14.61 -1.36
N PHE A 70 4.51 -14.69 -2.35
CA PHE A 70 3.96 -15.96 -2.80
C PHE A 70 4.54 -16.42 -4.14
N LEU A 71 4.87 -15.49 -5.02
CA LEU A 71 5.32 -15.83 -6.36
C LEU A 71 6.84 -15.76 -6.54
N ASP A 72 7.60 -15.27 -5.57
CA ASP A 72 9.05 -15.00 -5.73
C ASP A 72 9.32 -14.25 -7.07
N TYR A 73 8.35 -13.45 -7.53
CA TYR A 73 8.55 -12.53 -8.64
C TYR A 73 9.33 -11.37 -8.06
N ASP A 74 10.63 -11.60 -7.84
CA ASP A 74 11.65 -10.59 -8.06
C ASP A 74 11.54 -10.19 -9.54
N LEU A 75 10.53 -9.35 -9.83
CA LEU A 75 10.44 -8.57 -11.05
C LEU A 75 11.56 -7.53 -10.98
N PHE A 76 12.78 -8.04 -11.18
CA PHE A 76 14.09 -7.40 -11.28
C PHE A 76 14.57 -6.55 -10.09
#